data_AF-X1KIQ5-F1
#
_entry.id   AF-X1KIQ5-F1
#
_cell.length_a   1.000
_cell.length_b   1.000
_cell.length_c   1.000
_cell.angle_alpha   90.00
_cell.angle_beta   90.00
_cell.angle_gamma   90.00
#
_symmetry.space_group_name_H-M   'P 1'
#
loop_
_entity.id
_entity.type
_entity.pdbx_description
1 polymer ?
#
loop_
_entity_poly.entity_id
_entity_poly.type
_entity_poly.pdbx_seq_one_letter_code
_entity_poly.pdbx_strand_id
1 'polypeptide(L)'
;MGIKSVCAGKGTCGKCRIVILNKEKKPASKQEQEILSPDEIDNGVRLACQQIFDRNLIIYIPSSSLSEEQKLQVRGEEKIIEVDPVCKKYFVKLKEANLEDLESDFNRIKSFLKNKYNLKVNSIDYRSLVEMPSIIRNNSWEITVTIRNDEIILIEGKDRIKNNFGLAIDLGTTKIAFLLVDLVTGKTIDSKGVMNPQVSYGEDIMSRLNFAMQSQDNANKIQKVVVAKINEVVSEL
;
A
#
# COMPACT_ATOMS: atom_id res chain seq x y z
N MET A 1 8.63 -6.80 -23.26
CA MET A 1 8.90 -7.52 -21.99
C MET A 1 10.02 -8.51 -22.23
N GLY A 2 11.09 -8.48 -21.43
CA GLY A 2 12.16 -9.47 -21.47
C GLY A 2 12.10 -10.41 -20.27
N ILE A 3 12.59 -11.64 -20.43
CA ILE A 3 12.83 -12.58 -19.33
C ILE A 3 14.32 -12.55 -18.99
N LYS A 4 14.67 -12.66 -17.70
CA LYS A 4 16.07 -12.71 -17.23
C LYS A 4 16.82 -13.84 -17.94
N SER A 5 17.86 -13.48 -18.70
CA SER A 5 18.72 -14.42 -19.43
C SER A 5 20.15 -14.44 -18.87
N VAL A 6 20.29 -14.78 -17.58
CA VAL A 6 21.60 -14.74 -16.88
C VAL A 6 22.55 -15.83 -17.37
N CYS A 7 22.03 -17.04 -17.61
CA CYS A 7 22.84 -18.19 -18.06
C CYS A 7 22.88 -18.36 -19.59
N ALA A 8 22.40 -17.39 -20.35
CA ALA A 8 22.31 -17.45 -21.82
C ALA A 8 21.68 -18.75 -22.35
N GLY A 9 20.64 -19.25 -21.67
CA GLY A 9 19.92 -20.45 -22.08
C GLY A 9 20.58 -21.78 -21.74
N LYS A 10 21.62 -21.81 -20.90
CA LYS A 10 22.23 -23.06 -20.41
C LYS A 10 21.38 -23.82 -19.38
N GLY A 11 20.31 -23.22 -18.89
CA GLY A 11 19.43 -23.84 -17.89
C GLY A 11 20.00 -23.93 -16.49
N THR A 12 21.05 -23.16 -16.14
CA THR A 12 21.77 -23.30 -14.85
C THR A 12 21.41 -22.26 -13.78
N CYS A 13 20.79 -21.12 -14.15
CA CYS A 13 20.57 -20.01 -13.20
C CYS A 13 19.20 -20.00 -12.51
N GLY A 14 18.21 -20.71 -13.04
CA GLY A 14 16.85 -20.72 -12.50
C GLY A 14 16.10 -19.38 -12.52
N LYS A 15 16.59 -18.34 -13.23
CA LYS A 15 15.99 -16.99 -13.23
C LYS A 15 14.93 -16.75 -14.30
N CYS A 16 14.75 -17.67 -15.25
CA CYS A 16 13.80 -17.54 -16.36
C CYS A 16 12.52 -18.37 -16.12
N ARG A 17 12.01 -18.40 -14.90
CA ARG A 17 10.88 -19.27 -14.52
C ARG A 17 9.59 -18.83 -15.24
N ILE A 18 8.80 -19.80 -15.67
CA ILE A 18 7.44 -19.65 -16.19
C ILE A 18 6.55 -20.71 -15.56
N VAL A 19 5.24 -20.48 -15.54
CA VAL A 19 4.25 -21.45 -15.07
C VAL A 19 3.31 -21.79 -16.22
N ILE A 20 3.22 -23.07 -16.57
CA ILE A 20 2.34 -23.58 -17.61
C ILE A 20 0.98 -23.89 -16.96
N LEU A 21 -0.06 -23.16 -17.37
CA LEU A 21 -1.40 -23.24 -16.78
C LEU A 21 -2.27 -24.34 -17.40
N ASN A 22 -1.97 -24.78 -18.62
CA ASN A 22 -2.69 -25.87 -19.28
C ASN A 22 -2.12 -27.27 -18.91
N LYS A 23 -2.96 -28.31 -19.00
CA LYS A 23 -2.63 -29.68 -18.56
C LYS A 23 -1.58 -30.40 -19.41
N GLU A 24 -1.22 -29.88 -20.58
CA GLU A 24 -0.25 -30.48 -21.50
C GLU A 24 1.20 -30.26 -21.05
N LYS A 25 1.57 -30.94 -19.97
CA LYS A 25 2.92 -30.88 -19.38
C LYS A 25 3.81 -31.93 -20.04
N LYS A 26 4.91 -31.47 -20.67
CA LYS A 26 6.01 -32.37 -21.03
C LYS A 26 6.86 -32.69 -19.79
N PRO A 27 7.58 -33.82 -19.78
CA PRO A 27 8.56 -34.13 -18.74
C PRO A 27 9.57 -33.00 -18.61
N ALA A 28 9.98 -32.70 -17.36
CA ALA A 28 11.02 -31.71 -17.12
C ALA A 28 12.37 -32.22 -17.64
N SER A 29 13.16 -31.32 -18.21
CA SER A 29 14.54 -31.57 -18.62
C SER A 29 15.43 -31.92 -17.42
N LYS A 30 16.60 -32.53 -17.66
CA LYS A 30 17.57 -32.83 -16.59
C LYS A 30 18.00 -31.57 -15.87
N GLN A 31 18.25 -30.47 -16.60
CA GLN A 31 18.63 -29.19 -15.99
C GLN A 31 17.52 -28.61 -15.11
N GLU A 32 16.25 -28.81 -15.48
CA GLU A 32 15.13 -28.37 -14.65
C GLU A 32 15.02 -29.17 -13.36
N GLN A 33 15.26 -30.49 -13.41
CA GLN A 33 15.23 -31.35 -12.23
C GLN A 33 16.35 -31.05 -11.22
N GLU A 34 17.46 -30.48 -11.68
CA GLU A 34 18.57 -30.05 -10.82
C GLU A 34 18.29 -28.71 -10.10
N ILE A 35 17.36 -27.89 -10.60
CA ILE A 35 17.11 -26.52 -10.10
C ILE A 35 15.75 -26.34 -9.46
N LEU A 36 14.72 -26.97 -10.04
CA LEU A 36 13.34 -26.85 -9.59
C LEU A 36 13.01 -28.02 -8.67
N SER A 37 12.24 -27.75 -7.62
CA SER A 37 11.78 -28.82 -6.75
C SER A 37 10.75 -29.71 -7.49
N PRO A 38 10.57 -30.98 -7.06
CA PRO A 38 9.51 -31.83 -7.60
C PRO A 38 8.13 -31.17 -7.53
N ASP A 39 7.83 -30.47 -6.42
CA ASP A 39 6.57 -29.75 -6.24
C ASP A 39 6.40 -28.60 -7.23
N GLU A 40 7.47 -27.84 -7.51
CA GLU A 40 7.45 -26.78 -8.52
C GLU A 40 7.17 -27.35 -9.92
N ILE A 41 7.84 -28.45 -10.27
CA ILE A 41 7.65 -29.13 -11.55
C ILE A 41 6.22 -29.65 -11.68
N ASP A 42 5.67 -30.24 -10.62
CA ASP A 42 4.31 -30.76 -10.59
C ASP A 42 3.28 -29.63 -10.72
N ASN A 43 3.51 -28.49 -10.08
CA ASN A 43 2.72 -27.27 -10.24
C ASN A 43 2.92 -26.54 -11.59
N GLY A 44 3.69 -27.11 -12.52
CA GLY A 44 3.84 -26.60 -13.88
C GLY A 44 4.91 -25.52 -14.05
N VAL A 45 5.77 -25.31 -13.05
CA VAL A 45 6.92 -24.41 -13.17
C VAL A 45 7.95 -25.02 -14.12
N ARG A 46 8.43 -24.22 -15.07
CA ARG A 46 9.45 -24.59 -16.06
C ARG A 46 10.46 -23.45 -16.25
N LEU A 47 11.61 -23.76 -16.83
CA LEU A 47 12.59 -22.76 -17.25
C LEU A 47 12.28 -22.35 -18.69
N ALA A 48 11.93 -21.09 -18.92
CA ALA A 48 11.57 -20.57 -20.26
C ALA A 48 12.65 -20.88 -21.30
N CYS A 49 13.92 -20.84 -20.90
CA CYS A 49 15.04 -21.10 -21.82
C CYS A 49 15.23 -22.57 -22.20
N GLN A 50 14.66 -23.52 -21.46
CA GLN A 50 14.71 -24.96 -21.76
C GLN A 50 13.41 -25.45 -22.41
N GLN A 51 12.36 -24.63 -22.40
CA GLN A 51 11.06 -25.02 -22.90
C GLN A 51 10.98 -24.84 -24.41
N ILE A 52 10.57 -25.91 -25.09
CA ILE A 52 10.22 -25.87 -26.52
C ILE A 52 8.74 -25.53 -26.65
N PHE A 53 8.45 -24.40 -27.31
CA PHE A 53 7.11 -23.87 -27.55
C PHE A 53 6.56 -24.38 -28.90
N ASP A 54 6.26 -25.67 -28.96
CA ASP A 54 5.79 -26.36 -30.18
C ASP A 54 4.27 -26.58 -30.24
N ARG A 55 3.52 -25.98 -29.31
CA ARG A 55 2.06 -26.12 -29.17
C ARG A 55 1.44 -24.91 -28.49
N ASN A 56 0.10 -24.85 -28.46
CA ASN A 56 -0.63 -23.79 -27.78
C ASN A 56 -0.46 -23.92 -26.26
N LEU A 57 0.22 -22.96 -25.64
CA LEU A 57 0.49 -22.93 -24.21
C LEU A 57 -0.06 -21.64 -23.61
N ILE A 58 -0.73 -21.76 -22.46
CA ILE A 58 -1.07 -20.61 -21.62
C ILE A 58 -0.02 -20.55 -20.53
N ILE A 59 0.80 -19.49 -20.57
CA ILE A 59 1.90 -19.30 -19.64
C ILE A 59 1.66 -18.09 -18.74
N TYR A 60 1.97 -18.24 -17.47
CA TYR A 60 2.15 -17.13 -16.54
C TYR A 60 3.64 -16.90 -16.34
N ILE A 61 4.08 -15.64 -16.48
CA ILE A 61 5.48 -15.24 -16.26
C ILE A 61 5.53 -14.53 -14.89
N PRO A 62 6.12 -15.15 -13.85
CA PRO A 62 6.34 -14.49 -12.58
C PRO A 62 7.15 -13.21 -12.73
N SER A 63 6.79 -12.18 -11.97
CA SER A 63 7.51 -10.90 -11.97
C SER A 63 9.00 -11.06 -11.64
N SER A 64 9.36 -12.04 -10.80
CA SER A 64 10.74 -12.38 -10.46
C SER A 64 11.60 -12.80 -11.65
N SER A 65 10.97 -13.27 -12.73
CA SER A 65 11.61 -13.72 -13.98
C SER A 65 11.76 -12.63 -15.04
N LEU A 66 11.16 -11.46 -14.87
CA LEU A 66 11.24 -10.37 -15.84
C LEU A 66 12.62 -9.69 -15.78
N SER A 67 13.21 -9.40 -16.94
CA SER A 67 14.59 -8.89 -17.09
C SER A 67 14.82 -7.52 -16.45
N GLU A 68 13.75 -6.77 -16.20
CA GLU A 68 13.81 -5.49 -15.51
C GLU A 68 13.52 -5.71 -14.02
N GLU A 69 14.54 -5.56 -13.16
CA GLU A 69 14.28 -4.77 -11.96
C GLU A 69 13.97 -3.38 -12.49
N GLN A 70 12.69 -3.05 -12.61
CA GLN A 70 12.29 -1.72 -13.02
C GLN A 70 12.79 -0.76 -11.93
N LYS A 71 13.99 -0.20 -12.14
CA LYS A 71 14.48 0.98 -11.41
C LYS A 71 13.50 2.09 -11.71
N LEU A 72 12.44 2.12 -10.92
CA LEU A 72 11.43 3.15 -10.99
C LEU A 72 12.13 4.38 -10.44
N GLN A 73 12.27 5.39 -11.28
CA GLN A 73 12.74 6.69 -10.83
C GLN A 73 11.59 7.31 -10.03
N VAL A 74 11.53 7.00 -8.74
CA VAL A 74 10.50 7.50 -7.81
C VAL A 74 10.97 8.80 -7.14
N ARG A 75 12.21 9.23 -7.37
CA ARG A 75 12.81 10.41 -6.74
C ARG A 75 13.03 11.54 -7.77
N GLY A 76 12.48 12.72 -7.46
CA GLY A 76 12.74 13.99 -8.13
C GLY A 76 13.54 14.93 -7.22
N GLU A 77 13.75 16.18 -7.65
CA GLU A 77 14.37 17.20 -6.80
C GLU A 77 13.45 17.60 -5.65
N GLU A 78 13.92 17.43 -4.42
CA GLU A 78 13.19 17.85 -3.22
C GLU A 78 13.29 19.38 -3.06
N LYS A 79 12.13 20.03 -2.91
CA LYS A 79 12.05 21.43 -2.49
C LYS A 79 11.67 21.52 -1.04
N ILE A 80 12.22 22.51 -0.35
CA ILE A 80 11.75 22.88 0.99
C ILE A 80 10.39 23.57 0.79
N ILE A 81 9.34 22.95 1.32
CA ILE A 81 7.95 23.43 1.24
C ILE A 81 7.49 23.75 2.65
N GLU A 82 6.69 24.81 2.82
CA GLU A 82 5.98 25.04 4.07
C GLU A 82 4.88 23.99 4.23
N VAL A 83 4.97 23.20 5.29
CA VAL A 83 4.14 22.00 5.45
C VAL A 83 2.77 22.39 6.00
N ASP A 84 1.74 22.27 5.18
CA ASP A 84 0.34 22.44 5.58
C ASP A 84 -0.44 21.13 5.37
N PRO A 85 -0.32 20.16 6.29
CA PRO A 85 -0.91 18.84 6.09
C PRO A 85 -2.43 18.86 6.33
N VAL A 86 -3.15 18.09 5.52
CA VAL A 86 -4.62 17.93 5.61
C VAL A 86 -5.07 17.43 6.98
N CYS A 87 -4.27 16.56 7.60
CA CYS A 87 -4.50 16.03 8.94
C CYS A 87 -3.41 16.54 9.89
N LYS A 88 -3.81 17.30 10.92
CA LYS A 88 -2.90 17.89 11.92
C LYS A 88 -3.11 17.26 13.28
N LYS A 89 -2.03 17.00 14.00
CA LYS A 89 -2.07 16.44 15.37
C LYS A 89 -1.85 17.53 16.40
N TYR A 90 -2.63 17.49 17.47
CA TYR A 90 -2.53 18.44 18.59
C TYR A 90 -2.47 17.68 19.90
N PHE A 91 -1.45 17.97 20.70
CA PHE A 91 -1.36 17.45 22.05
C PHE A 91 -2.28 18.24 22.98
N VAL A 92 -3.11 17.53 23.73
CA VAL A 92 -4.17 18.07 24.58
C VAL A 92 -4.00 17.49 25.97
N LYS A 93 -3.87 18.38 26.96
CA LYS A 93 -3.79 18.04 28.38
C LYS A 93 -5.04 18.55 29.06
N LEU A 94 -6.00 17.65 29.27
CA LEU A 94 -7.31 17.98 29.82
C LEU A 94 -7.26 18.07 31.35
N LYS A 95 -8.16 18.86 31.91
CA LYS A 95 -8.43 18.84 33.34
C LYS A 95 -9.29 17.62 33.66
N GLU A 96 -8.89 16.88 34.68
CA GLU A 96 -9.63 15.74 35.19
C GLU A 96 -11.05 16.13 35.63
N ALA A 97 -12.04 15.35 35.17
CA ALA A 97 -13.43 15.53 35.55
C ALA A 97 -13.61 15.17 37.03
N ASN A 98 -14.44 15.96 37.71
CA ASN A 98 -14.77 15.76 39.11
C ASN A 98 -16.23 16.20 39.35
N LEU A 99 -16.73 16.08 40.59
CA LEU A 99 -18.12 16.38 40.90
C LEU A 99 -18.51 17.85 40.70
N GLU A 100 -17.54 18.77 40.69
CA GLU A 100 -17.77 20.20 40.43
C GLU A 100 -17.74 20.54 38.94
N ASP A 101 -17.21 19.64 38.10
CA ASP A 101 -16.95 19.87 36.69
C ASP A 101 -17.53 18.72 35.85
N LEU A 102 -18.80 18.89 35.46
CA LEU A 102 -19.59 17.90 34.72
C LEU A 102 -19.52 18.06 33.18
N GLU A 103 -18.56 18.85 32.67
CA GLU A 103 -18.40 19.05 31.23
C GLU A 103 -18.04 17.73 30.53
N SER A 104 -18.70 17.48 29.38
CA SER A 104 -18.46 16.28 28.58
C SER A 104 -17.05 16.27 27.97
N ASP A 105 -16.50 15.07 27.78
CA ASP A 105 -15.15 14.88 27.24
C ASP A 105 -14.94 15.61 25.90
N PHE A 106 -15.92 15.54 24.99
CA PHE A 106 -15.84 16.24 23.70
C PHE A 106 -15.82 17.77 23.85
N ASN A 107 -16.64 18.31 24.76
CA ASN A 107 -16.65 19.74 25.03
C ASN A 107 -15.34 20.20 25.70
N ARG A 108 -14.77 19.42 26.64
CA ARG A 108 -13.44 19.70 27.21
C ARG A 108 -12.36 19.79 26.14
N ILE A 109 -12.34 18.85 25.18
CA ILE A 109 -11.39 18.88 24.06
C ILE A 109 -11.62 20.13 23.22
N LYS A 110 -12.86 20.42 22.84
CA LYS A 110 -13.21 21.58 22.02
C LYS A 110 -12.80 22.90 22.68
N SER A 111 -13.09 23.04 23.98
CA SER A 111 -12.72 24.19 24.80
C SER A 111 -11.19 24.34 24.87
N PHE A 112 -10.45 23.25 25.10
CA PHE A 112 -8.99 23.28 25.11
C PHE A 112 -8.39 23.68 23.76
N LEU A 113 -8.86 23.09 22.66
CA LEU A 113 -8.38 23.38 21.32
C LEU A 113 -8.64 24.83 20.92
N LYS A 114 -9.80 25.38 21.26
CA LYS A 114 -10.14 26.79 21.02
C LYS A 114 -9.22 27.71 21.81
N ASN A 115 -9.00 27.44 23.10
CA ASN A 115 -8.24 28.32 23.97
C ASN A 115 -6.73 28.28 23.70
N LYS A 116 -6.16 27.09 23.44
CA LYS A 116 -4.71 26.92 23.27
C LYS A 116 -4.23 27.11 21.83
N TYR A 117 -4.99 26.61 20.86
CA TYR A 117 -4.57 26.57 19.46
C TYR A 117 -5.41 27.47 18.54
N ASN A 118 -6.43 28.17 19.08
CA ASN A 118 -7.38 28.97 18.30
C ASN A 118 -8.09 28.14 17.20
N LEU A 119 -8.36 26.86 17.48
CA LEU A 119 -8.99 25.93 16.54
C LEU A 119 -10.45 25.70 16.89
N LYS A 120 -11.31 25.79 15.89
CA LYS A 120 -12.72 25.46 16.00
C LYS A 120 -12.97 24.06 15.43
N VAL A 121 -13.42 23.16 16.29
CA VAL A 121 -13.87 21.81 15.91
C VAL A 121 -15.39 21.76 16.04
N ASN A 122 -16.05 21.21 15.03
CA ASN A 122 -17.50 21.10 14.96
C ASN A 122 -17.99 19.67 15.19
N SER A 123 -17.23 18.68 14.74
CA SER A 123 -17.61 17.27 14.80
C SER A 123 -16.46 16.36 15.25
N ILE A 124 -16.83 15.13 15.55
CA ILE A 124 -15.93 14.04 15.86
C ILE A 124 -16.43 12.80 15.13
N ASP A 125 -15.51 12.06 14.52
CA ASP A 125 -15.78 10.78 13.89
C ASP A 125 -16.41 9.82 14.91
N TYR A 126 -17.37 9.01 14.46
CA TYR A 126 -18.12 8.12 15.35
C TYR A 126 -17.23 7.11 16.10
N ARG A 127 -16.22 6.53 15.44
CA ARG A 127 -15.31 5.58 16.10
C ARG A 127 -14.46 6.29 17.14
N SER A 128 -13.94 7.47 16.79
CA SER A 128 -13.22 8.32 17.72
C SER A 128 -14.07 8.69 18.94
N LEU A 129 -15.35 9.01 18.74
CA LEU A 129 -16.29 9.33 19.82
C LEU A 129 -16.50 8.16 20.79
N VAL A 130 -16.62 6.93 20.26
CA VAL A 130 -16.80 5.71 21.06
C VAL A 130 -15.56 5.39 21.89
N GLU A 131 -14.37 5.55 21.32
CA GLU A 131 -13.10 5.23 21.98
C GLU A 131 -12.59 6.35 22.90
N MET A 132 -13.01 7.59 22.66
CA MET A 132 -12.56 8.78 23.39
C MET A 132 -12.57 8.63 24.92
N PRO A 133 -13.66 8.18 25.58
CA PRO A 133 -13.73 8.23 27.03
C PRO A 133 -12.72 7.29 27.70
N SER A 134 -12.47 6.12 27.10
CA SER A 134 -11.52 5.14 27.62
C SER A 134 -10.08 5.61 27.39
N ILE A 135 -9.78 6.16 26.21
CA ILE A 135 -8.44 6.68 25.89
C ILE A 135 -8.05 7.82 26.83
N ILE A 136 -8.96 8.78 27.09
CA ILE A 136 -8.70 9.91 28.00
C ILE A 136 -8.33 9.40 29.40
N ARG A 137 -9.17 8.52 29.97
CA ARG A 137 -9.02 8.05 31.35
C ARG A 137 -7.79 7.17 31.53
N ASN A 138 -7.51 6.29 30.56
CA ASN A 138 -6.35 5.38 30.61
C ASN A 138 -5.01 6.08 30.40
N ASN A 139 -5.00 7.33 29.93
CA ASN A 139 -3.79 8.10 29.66
C ASN A 139 -3.69 9.36 30.52
N SER A 140 -4.26 9.35 31.72
CA SER A 140 -4.14 10.44 32.70
C SER A 140 -4.51 11.80 32.11
N TRP A 141 -5.56 11.84 31.28
CA TRP A 141 -6.06 13.06 30.65
C TRP A 141 -5.08 13.74 29.68
N GLU A 142 -4.04 13.01 29.24
CA GLU A 142 -3.07 13.43 28.24
C GLU A 142 -3.29 12.64 26.94
N ILE A 143 -3.74 13.33 25.90
CA ILE A 143 -4.10 12.74 24.62
C ILE A 143 -3.57 13.56 23.45
N THR A 144 -3.47 12.93 22.29
CA THR A 144 -3.26 13.60 21.01
C THR A 144 -4.51 13.44 20.16
N VAL A 145 -5.01 14.55 19.62
CA VAL A 145 -6.15 14.53 18.69
C VAL A 145 -5.67 14.83 17.27
N THR A 146 -6.14 14.05 16.31
CA THR A 146 -5.91 14.32 14.88
C THR A 146 -7.15 14.99 14.30
N ILE A 147 -6.95 16.16 13.71
CA ILE A 147 -8.01 16.98 13.13
C ILE A 147 -7.82 17.02 11.63
N ARG A 148 -8.91 16.79 10.89
CA ARG A 148 -9.00 16.99 9.45
C ARG A 148 -10.08 18.04 9.20
N ASN A 149 -9.69 19.18 8.66
CA ASN A 149 -10.53 20.39 8.58
C ASN A 149 -11.03 20.82 9.97
N ASP A 150 -12.30 20.56 10.31
CA ASP A 150 -12.96 20.88 11.57
C ASP A 150 -13.54 19.64 12.30
N GLU A 151 -13.11 18.45 11.88
CA GLU A 151 -13.52 17.16 12.43
C GLU A 151 -12.35 16.48 13.16
N ILE A 152 -12.57 15.99 14.38
CA ILE A 152 -11.64 15.07 15.05
C ILE A 152 -11.84 13.68 14.46
N ILE A 153 -10.80 13.14 13.80
CA ILE A 153 -10.87 11.85 13.11
C ILE A 153 -10.15 10.71 13.85
N LEU A 154 -9.30 11.05 14.83
CA LEU A 154 -8.56 10.09 15.63
C LEU A 154 -8.19 10.70 16.99
N ILE A 155 -8.24 9.88 18.03
CA ILE A 155 -7.75 10.21 19.37
C ILE A 155 -6.75 9.14 19.79
N GLU A 156 -5.59 9.57 20.26
CA GLU A 156 -4.51 8.69 20.71
C GLU A 156 -4.10 9.07 22.14
N GLY A 157 -3.64 8.10 22.91
CA GLY A 157 -3.07 8.36 24.24
C GLY A 157 -1.68 9.00 24.16
N LYS A 158 -1.40 9.89 25.11
CA LYS A 158 -0.10 10.59 25.28
C LYS A 158 0.23 11.52 24.11
N ASP A 159 1.44 12.06 24.12
CA ASP A 159 1.96 12.90 23.05
C ASP A 159 2.44 12.06 21.85
N ARG A 160 1.78 12.25 20.71
CA ARG A 160 2.05 11.58 19.42
C ARG A 160 2.17 12.58 18.27
N ILE A 161 2.39 13.87 18.56
CA ILE A 161 2.40 14.92 17.52
C ILE A 161 3.47 14.70 16.45
N LYS A 162 4.59 14.07 16.83
CA LYS A 162 5.71 13.76 15.93
C LYS A 162 5.45 12.56 15.02
N ASN A 163 4.48 11.71 15.35
CA ASN A 163 4.15 10.51 14.60
C ASN A 163 3.00 10.83 13.63
N ASN A 164 3.25 11.68 12.64
CA ASN A 164 2.27 12.04 11.62
C ASN A 164 2.84 11.77 10.23
N PHE A 165 2.34 10.76 9.56
CA PHE A 165 2.83 10.31 8.26
C PHE A 165 1.70 10.34 7.23
N GLY A 166 2.06 10.63 6.00
CA GLY A 166 1.18 10.61 4.83
C GLY A 166 1.74 9.68 3.78
N LEU A 167 0.86 9.14 2.96
CA LEU A 167 1.23 8.30 1.83
C LEU A 167 0.68 8.93 0.56
N ALA A 168 1.57 9.33 -0.35
CA ALA A 168 1.18 9.74 -1.69
C ALA A 168 1.23 8.52 -2.60
N ILE A 169 0.14 8.23 -3.30
CA ILE A 169 0.05 7.12 -4.26
C ILE A 169 -0.31 7.70 -5.62
N ASP A 170 0.57 7.55 -6.60
CA ASP A 170 0.30 7.85 -8.00
C ASP A 170 -0.03 6.55 -8.74
N LEU A 171 -1.32 6.36 -9.05
CA LEU A 171 -1.85 5.19 -9.74
C LEU A 171 -1.83 5.41 -11.26
N GLY A 172 -0.67 5.19 -11.88
CA GLY A 172 -0.53 5.16 -13.33
C GLY A 172 -1.10 3.89 -13.97
N THR A 173 -1.28 3.93 -15.29
CA THR A 173 -1.78 2.78 -16.07
C THR A 173 -0.82 1.60 -16.02
N THR A 174 0.47 1.84 -16.16
CA THR A 174 1.52 0.80 -16.16
C THR A 174 2.20 0.64 -14.81
N LYS A 175 2.30 1.71 -14.01
CA LYS A 175 3.13 1.79 -12.81
C LYS A 175 2.38 2.48 -11.69
N ILE A 176 2.66 2.09 -10.46
CA ILE A 176 2.16 2.74 -9.25
C ILE A 176 3.38 3.23 -8.48
N ALA A 177 3.41 4.52 -8.13
CA ALA A 177 4.44 5.11 -7.30
C ALA A 177 3.87 5.43 -5.91
N PHE A 178 4.69 5.19 -4.89
CA PHE A 178 4.37 5.39 -3.48
C PHE A 178 5.45 6.26 -2.86
N LEU A 179 5.02 7.25 -2.08
CA LEU A 179 5.90 8.10 -1.29
C LEU A 179 5.37 8.14 0.15
N LEU A 180 6.16 7.63 1.09
CA LEU A 180 5.92 7.81 2.51
C LEU A 180 6.51 9.17 2.92
N VAL A 181 5.68 10.05 3.46
CA VAL A 181 6.04 11.44 3.77
C VAL A 181 5.82 11.70 5.25
N ASP A 182 6.80 12.31 5.90
CA ASP A 182 6.63 12.90 7.23
C ASP A 182 5.83 14.19 7.11
N LEU A 183 4.62 14.22 7.67
CA LEU A 183 3.73 15.39 7.62
C LEU A 183 4.13 16.50 8.60
N VAL A 184 5.12 16.26 9.46
CA VAL A 184 5.69 17.29 10.34
C VAL A 184 6.82 18.03 9.63
N THR A 185 7.69 17.30 8.94
CA THR A 185 8.87 17.88 8.29
C THR A 185 8.71 18.10 6.79
N GLY A 186 7.70 17.50 6.17
CA GLY A 186 7.48 17.51 4.71
C GLY A 186 8.43 16.62 3.93
N LYS A 187 9.32 15.87 4.60
CA LYS A 187 10.34 15.05 3.96
C LYS A 187 9.78 13.71 3.52
N THR A 188 10.23 13.24 2.36
CA THR A 188 10.01 11.85 1.94
C THR A 188 10.90 10.93 2.77
N ILE A 189 10.28 10.01 3.50
CA ILE A 189 10.94 8.99 4.32
C ILE A 189 11.37 7.82 3.44
N ASP A 190 10.45 7.35 2.62
CA ASP A 190 10.71 6.26 1.69
C ASP A 190 9.87 6.39 0.41
N SER A 191 10.30 5.71 -0.64
CA SER A 191 9.72 5.78 -1.97
C SER A 191 9.79 4.42 -2.63
N LYS A 192 8.66 3.93 -3.14
CA LYS A 192 8.61 2.64 -3.83
C LYS A 192 7.77 2.70 -5.09
N GLY A 193 8.24 2.03 -6.13
CA GLY A 193 7.50 1.88 -7.36
C GLY A 193 7.19 0.41 -7.60
N VAL A 194 6.01 0.12 -8.14
CA VAL A 194 5.64 -1.23 -8.59
C VAL A 194 4.92 -1.17 -9.93
N MET A 195 4.87 -2.29 -10.63
CA MET A 195 4.03 -2.43 -11.81
C MET A 195 2.55 -2.43 -11.38
N ASN A 196 1.70 -1.74 -12.13
CA ASN A 196 0.26 -1.78 -11.88
C ASN A 196 -0.25 -3.20 -12.18
N PRO A 197 -0.73 -3.96 -11.18
CA PRO A 197 -1.13 -5.35 -11.38
C PRO A 197 -2.37 -5.49 -12.27
N GLN A 198 -3.07 -4.39 -12.57
CA GLN A 198 -4.20 -4.39 -13.50
C GLN A 198 -3.80 -4.69 -14.95
N VAL A 199 -2.51 -4.68 -15.28
CA VAL A 199 -2.01 -5.08 -16.62
C VAL A 199 -2.44 -6.49 -17.02
N SER A 200 -2.69 -7.39 -16.06
CA SER A 200 -3.19 -8.73 -16.35
C SER A 200 -4.64 -8.78 -16.86
N TYR A 201 -5.38 -7.67 -16.77
CA TYR A 201 -6.78 -7.54 -17.18
C TYR A 201 -6.95 -6.56 -18.36
N GLY A 202 -5.86 -6.03 -18.90
CA GLY A 202 -5.85 -5.11 -20.01
C GLY A 202 -4.56 -4.28 -20.05
N GLU A 203 -3.95 -4.17 -21.22
CA GLU A 203 -2.70 -3.42 -21.41
C GLU A 203 -2.92 -1.90 -21.32
N ASP A 204 -4.13 -1.43 -21.60
CA ASP A 204 -4.52 -0.01 -21.59
C ASP A 204 -5.82 0.24 -20.80
N ILE A 205 -6.23 1.51 -20.71
CA ILE A 205 -7.43 1.91 -19.98
C ILE A 205 -8.71 1.34 -20.62
N MET A 206 -8.79 1.31 -21.95
CA MET A 206 -10.00 0.91 -22.67
C MET A 206 -10.28 -0.59 -22.53
N SER A 207 -9.23 -1.41 -22.65
CA SER A 207 -9.29 -2.86 -22.43
C SER A 207 -9.70 -3.19 -20.99
N ARG A 208 -9.16 -2.48 -19.99
CA ARG A 208 -9.58 -2.63 -18.59
C ARG A 208 -11.01 -2.19 -18.34
N LEU A 209 -11.43 -1.08 -18.94
CA LEU A 209 -12.81 -0.59 -18.86
C LEU A 209 -13.76 -1.62 -19.45
N ASN A 210 -13.47 -2.14 -20.65
CA ASN A 210 -14.27 -3.18 -21.29
C ASN A 210 -14.35 -4.44 -20.42
N PHE A 211 -13.23 -4.89 -19.83
CA PHE A 211 -13.23 -6.02 -18.90
C PHE A 211 -14.13 -5.77 -17.68
N ALA A 212 -14.05 -4.59 -17.07
CA ALA A 212 -14.88 -4.21 -15.93
C ALA A 212 -16.36 -4.06 -16.30
N MET A 213 -16.68 -3.57 -17.50
CA MET A 213 -18.05 -3.41 -17.99
C MET A 213 -18.76 -4.73 -18.27
N GLN A 214 -18.02 -5.83 -18.45
CA GLN A 214 -18.63 -7.15 -18.66
C GLN A 214 -19.42 -7.65 -17.43
N SER A 215 -19.02 -7.28 -16.21
CA SER A 215 -19.76 -7.62 -14.98
C SER A 215 -19.28 -6.84 -13.76
N GLN A 216 -20.17 -6.67 -12.78
CA GLN A 216 -19.80 -6.10 -11.48
C GLN A 216 -18.68 -6.89 -10.78
N ASP A 217 -18.64 -8.22 -10.97
CA ASP A 217 -17.58 -9.07 -10.44
C ASP A 217 -16.22 -8.77 -11.04
N ASN A 218 -16.15 -8.46 -12.34
CA ASN A 218 -14.91 -8.07 -13.00
C ASN A 218 -14.43 -6.70 -12.51
N ALA A 219 -15.33 -5.75 -12.32
CA ALA A 219 -15.02 -4.47 -11.69
C ALA A 219 -14.47 -4.65 -10.25
N ASN A 220 -15.07 -5.55 -9.47
CA ASN A 220 -14.58 -5.88 -8.13
C ASN A 220 -13.21 -6.57 -8.17
N LYS A 221 -12.95 -7.45 -9.14
CA LYS A 221 -11.65 -8.13 -9.30
C LYS A 221 -10.52 -7.13 -9.58
N ILE A 222 -10.70 -6.23 -10.55
CA ILE A 222 -9.66 -5.28 -10.94
C ILE A 222 -9.35 -4.27 -9.80
N GLN A 223 -10.37 -3.92 -9.00
CA GLN A 223 -10.22 -3.09 -7.81
C GLN A 223 -9.50 -3.84 -6.67
N LYS A 224 -9.90 -5.08 -6.36
CA LYS A 224 -9.25 -5.90 -5.33
C LYS A 224 -7.77 -6.12 -5.60
N VAL A 225 -7.41 -6.37 -6.85
CA VAL A 225 -6.02 -6.64 -7.24
C VAL A 225 -5.12 -5.41 -7.01
N VAL A 226 -5.60 -4.20 -7.33
CA VAL A 226 -4.82 -2.98 -7.05
C VAL A 226 -4.76 -2.66 -5.56
N VAL A 227 -5.87 -2.82 -4.83
CA VAL A 227 -5.92 -2.58 -3.38
C VAL A 227 -5.00 -3.54 -2.62
N ALA A 228 -4.99 -4.82 -3.00
CA ALA A 228 -4.10 -5.81 -2.40
C ALA A 228 -2.62 -5.44 -2.61
N LYS A 229 -2.25 -5.01 -3.83
CA LYS A 229 -0.89 -4.58 -4.12
C LYS A 229 -0.51 -3.29 -3.38
N ILE A 230 -1.44 -2.34 -3.24
CA ILE A 230 -1.23 -1.13 -2.43
C ILE A 230 -0.91 -1.52 -0.98
N ASN A 231 -1.73 -2.37 -0.35
CA ASN A 231 -1.53 -2.78 1.04
C ASN A 231 -0.23 -3.56 1.25
N GLU A 232 0.13 -4.44 0.31
CA GLU A 232 1.42 -5.15 0.31
C GLU A 232 2.58 -4.16 0.33
N VAL A 233 2.59 -3.19 -0.60
CA VAL A 233 3.66 -2.18 -0.69
C VAL A 233 3.71 -1.31 0.56
N VAL A 234 2.56 -0.91 1.11
CA VAL A 234 2.49 -0.11 2.34
C VAL A 234 3.07 -0.84 3.54
N SER A 235 2.94 -2.17 3.61
CA SER A 235 3.56 -2.95 4.70
C SER A 235 5.08 -3.06 4.61
N GLU A 236 5.66 -2.72 3.46
CA GLU A 236 7.11 -2.76 3.21
C GLU A 236 7.78 -1.38 3.32
N LEU A 237 7.00 -0.29 3.44
CA LEU A 237 7.45 1.09 3.67
C LEU A 237 7.54 1.36 5.18
#